data_AF-A0A7W1B5T5-F1
#
_entry.id   AF-A0A7W1B5T5-F1
#
_cell.length_a   1.000
_cell.length_b   1.000
_cell.length_c   1.000
_cell.angle_alpha   90.00
_cell.angle_beta   90.00
_cell.angle_gamma   90.00
#
_symmetry.space_group_name_H-M   'P 1'
#
loop_
_entity.id
_entity.type
_entity.pdbx_description
1 polymer ?
#
loop_
_entity_poly.entity_id
_entity_poly.type
_entity_poly.pdbx_seq_one_letter_code
_entity_poly.pdbx_strand_id
1 'polypeptide(L)'
;GSAAAVPFDKLDHDGKVAFMKKNVMPAMRKAFQNFDAKEFAKFTCKTCHGKDPEKTKYEMPNPELDKLDFAAIKAGKQEPKMAEFMAKVVKPEMAKILGEAEMTETNPKGFGCLHCHEMKK
;
A
#
# COMPACT_ATOMS: atom_id res chain seq x y z
N GLY A 1 -18.91 17.63 15.29
CA GLY A 1 -19.44 17.16 14.01
C GLY A 1 -18.39 16.29 13.36
N SER A 2 -18.67 15.00 13.21
CA SER A 2 -17.86 14.09 12.40
C SER A 2 -18.87 13.17 11.73
N ALA A 3 -19.16 13.40 10.44
CA ALA A 3 -19.82 12.39 9.65
C ALA A 3 -18.91 11.16 9.67
N ALA A 4 -19.37 10.06 10.23
CA ALA A 4 -18.62 8.81 10.23
C ALA A 4 -18.31 8.46 8.78
N ALA A 5 -17.03 8.49 8.39
CA ALA A 5 -16.62 8.00 7.08
C ALA A 5 -17.05 6.54 6.99
N VAL A 6 -17.71 6.17 5.89
CA VAL A 6 -18.07 4.77 5.65
C VAL A 6 -16.76 3.96 5.63
N PRO A 7 -16.66 2.87 6.44
CA PRO A 7 -15.46 2.04 6.45
C PRO A 7 -15.13 1.52 5.05
N PHE A 8 -13.85 1.52 4.68
CA PHE A 8 -13.41 1.16 3.32
C PHE A 8 -13.90 -0.23 2.89
N ASP A 9 -13.97 -1.18 3.83
CA ASP A 9 -14.43 -2.55 3.59
C ASP A 9 -15.92 -2.65 3.24
N LYS A 10 -16.73 -1.65 3.61
CA LYS A 10 -18.18 -1.57 3.34
C LYS A 10 -18.52 -0.88 2.01
N LEU A 11 -17.55 -0.25 1.36
CA LEU A 11 -17.75 0.38 0.07
C LEU A 11 -17.85 -0.68 -1.04
N ASP A 12 -18.70 -0.40 -2.03
CA ASP A 12 -18.70 -1.14 -3.29
C ASP A 12 -17.46 -0.80 -4.13
N HIS A 13 -17.34 -1.40 -5.32
CA HIS A 13 -16.17 -1.20 -6.16
C HIS A 13 -15.91 0.28 -6.49
N ASP A 14 -16.94 0.98 -6.96
CA ASP A 14 -16.83 2.38 -7.36
C ASP A 14 -16.55 3.29 -6.16
N GLY A 15 -17.19 3.00 -5.02
CA GLY A 15 -16.92 3.67 -3.74
C GLY A 15 -15.47 3.48 -3.29
N LYS A 16 -14.92 2.26 -3.39
CA LYS A 16 -13.51 1.98 -3.07
C LYS A 16 -12.57 2.74 -3.99
N VAL A 17 -12.83 2.76 -5.30
CA VAL A 17 -12.02 3.51 -6.27
C VAL A 17 -12.08 5.02 -5.98
N ALA A 18 -13.26 5.56 -5.70
CA ALA A 18 -13.43 6.96 -5.34
C ALA A 18 -12.70 7.32 -4.04
N PHE A 19 -12.79 6.44 -3.03
CA PHE A 19 -12.07 6.58 -1.77
C PHE A 19 -10.55 6.57 -1.99
N MET A 20 -10.03 5.62 -2.77
CA MET A 20 -8.61 5.51 -3.10
C MET A 20 -8.10 6.76 -3.83
N LYS A 21 -8.85 7.26 -4.82
CA LYS A 21 -8.51 8.50 -5.55
C LYS A 21 -8.48 9.73 -4.64
N LYS A 22 -9.42 9.82 -3.69
CA LYS A 22 -9.57 10.98 -2.81
C LYS A 22 -8.57 10.99 -1.66
N ASN A 23 -8.33 9.83 -1.04
CA ASN A 23 -7.59 9.75 0.23
C ASN A 23 -6.19 9.14 0.05
N VAL A 24 -6.07 8.02 -0.68
CA VAL A 24 -4.80 7.28 -0.81
C VAL A 24 -3.88 7.90 -1.85
N MET A 25 -4.38 8.16 -3.06
CA MET A 25 -3.58 8.69 -4.17
C MET A 25 -2.79 9.96 -3.83
N PRO A 26 -3.37 11.03 -3.24
CA PRO A 26 -2.61 12.24 -2.93
C PRO A 26 -1.57 12.00 -1.82
N ALA A 27 -1.92 11.23 -0.77
CA ALA A 27 -1.02 10.93 0.33
C ALA A 27 0.17 10.07 -0.13
N MET A 28 -0.11 8.99 -0.86
CA MET A 28 0.93 8.09 -1.37
C MET A 28 1.78 8.75 -2.44
N ARG A 29 1.19 9.50 -3.38
CA ARG A 29 1.98 10.25 -4.36
C ARG A 29 3.01 11.14 -3.67
N LYS A 30 2.59 11.90 -2.65
CA LYS A 30 3.49 12.77 -1.89
C LYS A 30 4.57 11.97 -1.16
N ALA A 31 4.21 10.90 -0.47
CA ALA A 31 5.17 10.06 0.27
C ALA A 31 6.24 9.47 -0.66
N PHE A 32 5.83 8.89 -1.79
CA PHE A 32 6.73 8.26 -2.75
C PHE A 32 7.60 9.28 -3.47
N GLN A 33 7.06 10.43 -3.87
CA GLN A 33 7.85 11.50 -4.49
C GLN A 33 8.83 12.17 -3.50
N ASN A 34 8.50 12.22 -2.22
CA ASN A 34 9.44 12.67 -1.19
C ASN A 34 10.58 11.67 -0.96
N PHE A 35 10.31 10.37 -1.12
CA PHE A 35 11.33 9.33 -1.02
C PHE A 35 12.27 9.34 -2.23
N ASP A 36 11.71 9.32 -3.43
CA ASP A 36 12.46 9.46 -4.68
C ASP A 36 11.61 10.14 -5.75
N ALA A 37 11.82 11.44 -5.93
CA ALA A 37 11.06 12.26 -6.87
C ALA A 37 11.29 11.83 -8.33
N LYS A 38 12.46 11.28 -8.65
CA LYS A 38 12.83 10.89 -10.02
C LYS A 38 12.16 9.55 -10.36
N GLU A 39 12.27 8.58 -9.49
CA GLU A 39 11.66 7.25 -9.67
C GLU A 39 10.13 7.35 -9.70
N PHE A 40 9.55 8.12 -8.78
CA PHE A 40 8.10 8.25 -8.62
C PHE A 40 7.51 9.50 -9.28
N ALA A 41 8.20 10.08 -10.27
CA ALA A 41 7.69 11.21 -11.06
C ALA A 41 6.34 10.90 -11.72
N LYS A 42 6.12 9.64 -12.10
CA LYS A 42 4.88 9.14 -12.74
C LYS A 42 4.05 8.26 -11.79
N PHE A 43 3.91 8.67 -10.53
CA PHE A 43 3.08 7.95 -9.55
C PHE A 43 1.60 7.92 -9.97
N THR A 44 1.05 6.72 -10.17
CA THR A 44 -0.34 6.47 -10.60
C THR A 44 -0.90 5.22 -9.92
N CYS A 45 -2.17 4.87 -10.19
CA CYS A 45 -2.77 3.60 -9.73
C CYS A 45 -1.91 2.38 -10.11
N LYS A 46 -1.17 2.47 -11.22
CA LYS A 46 -0.33 1.39 -11.74
C LYS A 46 0.87 1.08 -10.84
N THR A 47 1.33 2.04 -10.06
CA THR A 47 2.46 1.87 -9.13
C THR A 47 2.17 0.80 -8.08
N CYS A 48 0.90 0.58 -7.73
CA CYS A 48 0.50 -0.43 -6.75
C CYS A 48 -0.27 -1.58 -7.41
N HIS A 49 -1.18 -1.29 -8.34
CA HIS A 49 -2.13 -2.27 -8.91
C HIS A 49 -1.70 -2.87 -10.26
N GLY A 50 -0.47 -2.59 -10.71
CA GLY A 50 0.11 -3.16 -11.92
C GLY A 50 -0.24 -2.41 -13.20
N LYS A 51 0.18 -2.93 -14.35
CA LYS A 51 0.13 -2.23 -15.64
C LYS A 51 -1.28 -1.87 -16.12
N ASP A 52 -2.27 -2.68 -15.76
CA ASP A 52 -3.67 -2.56 -16.16
C ASP A 52 -4.61 -2.82 -14.97
N PRO A 53 -4.77 -1.83 -14.09
CA PRO A 53 -5.50 -2.01 -12.84
C PRO A 53 -7.01 -2.09 -13.04
N GLU A 54 -7.54 -1.59 -14.15
CA GLU A 54 -8.97 -1.73 -14.47
C GLU A 54 -9.30 -3.17 -14.86
N LYS A 55 -8.44 -3.81 -15.67
CA LYS A 55 -8.59 -5.22 -16.04
C LYS A 55 -8.50 -6.16 -14.84
N THR A 56 -7.60 -5.88 -13.90
CA THR A 56 -7.47 -6.66 -12.65
C THR A 56 -8.42 -6.19 -11.56
N LYS A 57 -9.33 -5.25 -11.84
CA LYS A 57 -10.27 -4.67 -10.87
C LYS A 57 -9.58 -4.16 -9.59
N TYR A 58 -8.34 -3.67 -9.72
CA TYR A 58 -7.50 -3.18 -8.64
C TYR A 58 -7.22 -4.23 -7.56
N GLU A 59 -7.26 -5.52 -7.91
CA GLU A 59 -7.02 -6.63 -6.99
C GLU A 59 -5.65 -6.53 -6.31
N MET A 60 -5.63 -6.97 -5.05
CA MET A 60 -4.47 -7.03 -4.18
C MET A 60 -4.52 -8.33 -3.36
N PRO A 61 -3.38 -8.97 -3.05
CA PRO A 61 -2.02 -8.57 -3.40
C PRO A 61 -1.76 -8.64 -4.91
N ASN A 62 -0.89 -7.75 -5.40
CA ASN A 62 -0.57 -7.66 -6.83
C ASN A 62 0.71 -8.45 -7.15
N PRO A 63 0.66 -9.49 -8.01
CA PRO A 63 1.83 -10.28 -8.40
C PRO A 63 2.86 -9.51 -9.25
N GLU A 64 2.50 -8.34 -9.80
CA GLU A 64 3.43 -7.47 -10.53
C GLU A 64 4.28 -6.59 -9.59
N LEU A 65 4.01 -6.57 -8.29
CA LEU A 65 4.90 -5.97 -7.30
C LEU A 65 6.03 -6.93 -6.91
N ASP A 66 7.13 -6.37 -6.39
CA ASP A 66 8.22 -7.17 -5.85
C ASP A 66 7.73 -8.16 -4.80
N LYS A 67 8.05 -9.43 -5.01
CA LYS A 67 7.78 -10.49 -4.04
C LYS A 67 8.70 -10.33 -2.85
N LEU A 68 8.13 -10.41 -1.65
CA LEU A 68 8.86 -10.16 -0.42
C LEU A 68 9.54 -11.42 0.09
N ASP A 69 10.86 -11.37 0.20
CA ASP A 69 11.66 -12.34 0.95
C ASP A 69 11.95 -11.75 2.33
N PHE A 70 11.15 -12.13 3.34
CA PHE A 70 11.30 -11.58 4.69
C PHE A 70 12.66 -11.91 5.31
N ALA A 71 13.29 -13.02 4.92
CA ALA A 71 14.64 -13.34 5.38
C ALA A 71 15.68 -12.40 4.76
N ALA A 72 15.57 -12.12 3.45
CA ALA A 72 16.45 -11.16 2.77
C ALA A 72 16.23 -9.73 3.26
N ILE A 73 14.98 -9.30 3.49
CA ILE A 73 14.64 -7.99 4.06
C ILE A 73 15.25 -7.84 5.46
N LYS A 74 15.07 -8.84 6.34
CA LYS A 74 15.66 -8.84 7.69
C LYS A 74 17.19 -8.80 7.65
N ALA A 75 17.80 -9.43 6.65
CA ALA A 75 19.24 -9.40 6.43
C ALA A 75 19.73 -8.13 5.71
N GLY A 76 18.85 -7.18 5.36
CA GLY A 76 19.20 -5.95 4.63
C GLY A 76 19.62 -6.18 3.17
N LYS A 77 19.25 -7.33 2.58
CA LYS A 77 19.68 -7.76 1.24
C LYS A 77 18.69 -7.43 0.13
N GLN A 78 17.42 -7.19 0.47
CA GLN A 78 16.39 -6.80 -0.49
C GLN A 78 16.04 -5.33 -0.27
N GLU A 79 16.58 -4.46 -1.14
CA GLU A 79 16.28 -3.03 -1.22
C GLU A 79 16.07 -2.34 0.15
N PRO A 80 17.10 -2.29 1.03
CA PRO A 80 16.91 -1.93 2.44
C PRO A 80 16.29 -0.54 2.64
N LYS A 81 16.61 0.44 1.78
CA LYS A 81 16.00 1.77 1.82
C LYS A 81 14.51 1.74 1.45
N MET A 82 14.15 0.96 0.44
CA MET A 82 12.74 0.79 0.04
C MET A 82 11.97 0.02 1.11
N ALA A 83 12.55 -1.04 1.65
CA ALA A 83 11.94 -1.83 2.72
C ALA A 83 11.69 -0.97 3.97
N GLU A 84 12.64 -0.11 4.35
CA GLU A 84 12.48 0.83 5.46
C GLU A 84 11.39 1.88 5.16
N PHE A 85 11.38 2.47 3.96
CA PHE A 85 10.35 3.42 3.55
C PHE A 85 8.95 2.78 3.55
N MET A 86 8.82 1.58 3.00
CA MET A 86 7.56 0.83 2.99
C MET A 86 7.08 0.52 4.41
N ALA A 87 7.98 0.09 5.29
CA ALA A 87 7.64 -0.26 6.66
C ALA A 87 7.30 0.94 7.54
N LYS A 88 8.03 2.07 7.40
CA LYS A 88 7.90 3.24 8.29
C LYS A 88 6.97 4.32 7.78
N VAL A 89 6.68 4.36 6.49
CA VAL A 89 5.86 5.42 5.88
C VAL A 89 4.62 4.83 5.22
N VAL A 90 4.79 3.94 4.24
CA VAL A 90 3.66 3.46 3.42
C VAL A 90 2.70 2.61 4.24
N LYS A 91 3.18 1.59 4.94
CA LYS A 91 2.36 0.69 5.76
C LYS A 91 1.51 1.44 6.81
N PRO A 92 2.09 2.28 7.69
CA PRO A 92 1.30 2.97 8.72
C PRO A 92 0.32 4.00 8.13
N GLU A 93 0.71 4.74 7.10
CA GLU A 93 -0.17 5.73 6.47
C GLU A 93 -1.34 5.05 5.73
N MET A 94 -1.11 3.91 5.07
CA MET A 94 -2.17 3.11 4.46
C MET A 94 -3.14 2.56 5.52
N ALA A 95 -2.63 1.96 6.59
CA ALA A 95 -3.46 1.46 7.69
C ALA A 95 -4.36 2.58 8.24
N LYS A 96 -3.77 3.74 8.53
CA LYS A 96 -4.48 4.93 9.02
C LYS A 96 -5.55 5.43 8.05
N ILE A 97 -5.23 5.57 6.75
CA ILE A 97 -6.18 6.06 5.75
C ILE A 97 -7.36 5.08 5.59
N LEU A 98 -7.09 3.77 5.59
CA LEU A 98 -8.11 2.73 5.46
C LEU A 98 -8.93 2.53 6.73
N GLY A 99 -8.49 3.09 7.86
CA GLY A 99 -9.11 2.87 9.17
C GLY A 99 -8.82 1.48 9.75
N GLU A 100 -7.73 0.86 9.31
CA GLU A 100 -7.27 -0.45 9.75
C GLU A 100 -6.19 -0.32 10.83
N ALA A 101 -6.14 -1.28 11.75
CA ALA A 101 -5.04 -1.37 12.70
C ALA A 101 -3.78 -1.87 11.98
N GLU A 102 -2.61 -1.32 12.30
CA GLU A 102 -1.35 -1.78 11.73
C GLU A 102 -0.99 -3.19 12.22
N MET A 103 -0.34 -3.98 11.36
CA MET A 103 0.27 -5.24 11.75
C MET A 103 1.46 -4.99 12.67
N THR A 104 1.38 -5.53 13.89
CA THR A 104 2.44 -5.52 14.91
C THR A 104 2.62 -6.92 15.49
N GLU A 105 3.63 -7.11 16.35
CA GLU A 105 3.82 -8.39 17.07
C GLU A 105 2.60 -8.76 17.93
N THR A 106 1.93 -7.76 18.51
CA THR A 106 0.72 -7.94 19.33
C THR A 106 -0.58 -7.90 18.53
N ASN A 107 -0.53 -7.46 17.27
CA ASN A 107 -1.65 -7.46 16.33
C ASN A 107 -1.24 -8.04 14.96
N PRO A 108 -1.05 -9.37 14.85
CA PRO A 108 -0.60 -10.00 13.61
C PRO A 108 -1.65 -9.98 12.49
N LYS A 109 -2.89 -9.58 12.78
CA LYS A 109 -3.99 -9.48 11.81
C LYS A 109 -4.17 -8.10 11.20
N GLY A 110 -3.37 -7.11 11.63
CA GLY A 110 -3.46 -5.76 11.10
C GLY A 110 -2.98 -5.62 9.64
N PHE A 111 -3.14 -4.43 9.09
CA PHE A 111 -2.64 -4.04 7.78
C PHE A 111 -1.11 -4.19 7.74
N GLY A 112 -0.62 -5.01 6.81
CA GLY A 112 0.79 -5.42 6.73
C GLY A 112 1.25 -5.63 5.30
N CYS A 113 2.52 -5.98 5.13
CA CYS A 113 3.19 -6.00 3.82
C CYS A 113 2.45 -6.86 2.77
N LEU A 114 1.84 -7.95 3.22
CA LEU A 114 1.11 -8.90 2.35
C LEU A 114 -0.30 -8.45 1.96
N HIS A 115 -0.76 -7.28 2.41
CA HIS A 115 -1.98 -6.67 1.89
C HIS A 115 -1.78 -6.13 0.46
N CYS A 116 -0.54 -5.84 0.07
CA CYS A 116 -0.20 -5.39 -1.28
C CYS A 116 0.72 -6.35 -2.01
N HIS A 117 1.71 -6.93 -1.33
CA HIS A 117 2.74 -7.76 -1.94
C HIS A 117 2.47 -9.25 -1.78
N GLU A 118 2.99 -10.04 -2.72
CA GLU A 118 3.11 -11.49 -2.51
C GLU A 118 4.37 -11.85 -1.73
N MET A 119 4.32 -12.96 -1.00
CA MET A 119 5.51 -13.56 -0.40
C MET A 119 6.30 -14.32 -1.48
N LYS A 120 7.64 -14.19 -1.45
CA LYS A 120 8.52 -15.05 -2.24
C LYS A 120 8.50 -16.45 -1.64
N LYS A 121 8.08 -17.43 -2.44
CA LYS A 121 8.10 -18.85 -2.07
C LYS A 121 9.50 -19.44 -2.20
#